data_AF-A0A1S8WFY8-F1
#
_entry.id   AF-A0A1S8WFY8-F1
#
_cell.length_a   1.000
_cell.length_b   1.000
_cell.length_c   1.000
_cell.angle_alpha   90.00
_cell.angle_beta   90.00
_cell.angle_gamma   90.00
#
_symmetry.space_group_name_H-M   'P 1'
#
loop_
_entity.id
_entity.type
_entity.pdbx_description
1 polymer ?
#
loop_
_entity_poly.entity_id
_entity_poly.type
_entity_poly.pdbx_seq_one_letter_code
_entity_poly.pdbx_strand_id
1 'polypeptide(L)'
;ETIKCYVCSHCPVPFEPEGARQLGNCNYCRTQYNYLSADRVRIEKDCVVSCVEKDRVHNSQGMKTECCTTNLCNPATTATPSRRILATAGLLMSLISSKSLL
;
A
#
# COMPACT_ATOMS: atom_id res chain seq x y z
N GLU A 1 -16.34 3.71 10.83
CA GLU A 1 -15.35 4.62 11.44
C GLU A 1 -14.70 5.45 10.34
N THR A 2 -14.38 6.71 10.60
CA THR A 2 -13.65 7.57 9.66
C THR A 2 -12.20 7.71 10.08
N ILE A 3 -11.29 7.86 9.12
CA ILE A 3 -9.84 7.94 9.36
C ILE A 3 -9.29 9.35 9.12
N LYS A 4 -8.05 9.58 9.56
CA LYS A 4 -7.23 10.74 9.19
C LYS A 4 -6.25 10.37 8.08
N CYS A 5 -5.97 11.30 7.17
CA CYS A 5 -5.02 11.13 6.07
C CYS A 5 -4.08 12.32 5.98
N TYR A 6 -2.83 12.10 5.53
CA TYR A 6 -1.99 13.18 5.04
C TYR A 6 -2.56 13.71 3.72
N VAL A 7 -2.48 15.02 3.50
CA VAL A 7 -2.99 15.66 2.27
C VAL A 7 -2.04 16.74 1.73
N CYS A 8 -1.77 16.69 0.43
CA CYS A 8 -0.95 17.66 -0.29
C CYS A 8 -1.11 17.50 -1.81
N SER A 9 -1.12 18.60 -2.57
CA SER A 9 -1.19 18.57 -4.04
C SER A 9 0.19 18.53 -4.72
N HIS A 10 1.24 18.89 -4.00
CA HIS A 10 2.64 18.79 -4.44
C HIS A 10 3.48 18.41 -3.23
N CYS A 11 3.39 17.16 -2.82
CA CYS A 11 4.11 16.67 -1.65
C CYS A 11 5.63 16.70 -1.91
N PRO A 12 6.45 16.99 -0.88
CA PRO A 12 7.90 16.84 -1.00
C PRO A 12 8.26 15.40 -1.39
N VAL A 13 9.41 15.25 -2.06
CA VAL A 13 9.95 13.96 -2.48
C VAL A 13 11.40 13.89 -1.95
N PRO A 14 11.70 13.04 -0.96
CA PRO A 14 10.80 12.09 -0.29
C PRO A 14 9.70 12.77 0.53
N PHE A 15 8.60 12.06 0.81
CA PHE A 15 7.53 12.60 1.65
C PHE A 15 8.02 12.72 3.10
N GLU A 16 7.77 13.89 3.69
CA GLU A 16 8.07 14.19 5.09
C GLU A 16 6.75 14.28 5.87
N PRO A 17 6.46 13.33 6.79
CA PRO A 17 5.22 13.36 7.58
C PRO A 17 5.17 14.50 8.60
N GLU A 18 6.34 14.99 9.03
CA GLU A 18 6.43 16.05 10.02
C GLU A 18 5.92 17.37 9.46
N GLY A 19 5.02 18.03 10.18
CA GLY A 19 4.37 19.26 9.70
C GLY A 19 3.43 19.07 8.50
N ALA A 20 3.26 17.85 7.98
CA ALA A 20 2.36 17.58 6.88
C ALA A 20 0.91 17.87 7.29
N ARG A 21 0.16 18.53 6.40
CA ARG A 21 -1.26 18.78 6.60
C ARG A 21 -2.00 17.45 6.70
N GLN A 22 -2.88 17.35 7.68
CA GLN A 22 -3.74 16.19 7.93
C GLN A 22 -5.20 16.59 7.78
N LEU A 23 -6.01 15.68 7.26
CA LEU A 23 -7.46 15.84 7.17
C LEU A 23 -8.15 14.63 7.79
N GLY A 24 -9.17 14.87 8.62
CA GLY A 24 -10.01 13.83 9.22
C GLY A 24 -11.29 13.58 8.44
N ASN A 25 -12.14 12.70 8.97
CA ASN A 25 -13.43 12.32 8.38
C ASN A 25 -13.30 11.68 6.98
N CYS A 26 -12.20 10.95 6.75
CA CYS A 26 -11.94 10.27 5.49
C CYS A 26 -12.47 8.83 5.49
N ASN A 27 -12.85 8.32 4.33
CA ASN A 27 -13.11 6.89 4.14
C ASN A 27 -11.84 6.16 3.70
N TYR A 28 -11.06 6.80 2.82
CA TYR A 28 -9.80 6.28 2.30
C TYR A 28 -8.74 7.37 2.24
N CYS A 29 -7.50 7.01 2.53
CA CYS A 29 -6.35 7.80 2.17
C CYS A 29 -5.86 7.35 0.80
N ARG A 30 -5.66 8.30 -0.11
CA ARG A 30 -5.12 8.06 -1.45
C ARG A 30 -3.73 8.66 -1.55
N THR A 31 -2.81 7.93 -2.16
CA THR A 31 -1.56 8.49 -2.71
C THR A 31 -1.56 8.30 -4.21
N GLN A 32 -1.34 9.37 -4.96
CA GLN A 32 -1.17 9.32 -6.40
C GLN A 32 0.27 9.71 -6.75
N TYR A 33 0.92 8.85 -7.52
CA TYR A 33 2.25 9.07 -8.06
C TYR A 33 2.11 9.31 -9.56
N ASN A 34 2.63 10.43 -10.02
CA ASN A 34 2.73 10.75 -11.44
C ASN A 34 4.22 10.72 -11.81
N TYR A 35 4.67 9.60 -12.39
CA TYR A 35 6.03 9.41 -12.86
C TYR A 35 6.20 10.09 -14.22
N LEU A 36 7.05 11.11 -14.26
CA LEU A 36 7.37 11.89 -15.46
C LEU A 36 8.61 11.36 -16.16
N SER A 37 9.51 10.73 -15.40
CA SER A 37 10.71 10.01 -15.85
C SER A 37 11.18 9.07 -14.72
N ALA A 38 12.24 8.30 -14.96
CA ALA A 38 12.83 7.39 -13.96
C ALA A 38 13.25 8.08 -12.64
N ASP A 39 13.57 9.35 -12.71
CA ASP A 39 14.13 10.19 -11.65
C ASP A 39 13.19 11.34 -11.23
N ARG A 40 12.03 11.48 -11.88
CA ARG A 40 11.05 12.54 -11.56
C ARG A 40 9.67 11.97 -11.29
N VAL A 41 9.21 12.17 -10.07
CA VAL A 41 7.86 11.82 -9.63
C VAL A 41 7.20 13.03 -8.98
N ARG A 42 5.90 13.22 -9.25
CA ARG A 42 5.04 14.10 -8.46
C ARG A 42 4.14 13.25 -7.58
N ILE A 43 4.03 13.63 -6.32
CA ILE A 43 3.22 12.91 -5.33
C ILE A 43 2.10 13.82 -4.88
N GLU A 44 0.89 13.28 -4.94
CA GLU A 44 -0.34 13.87 -4.42
C GLU A 44 -0.93 12.95 -3.35
N LYS A 45 -1.50 13.53 -2.30
CA LYS A 45 -2.15 12.81 -1.21
C LYS A 45 -3.50 13.43 -0.90
N ASP A 46 -4.51 12.57 -0.79
CA ASP A 46 -5.89 12.99 -0.62
C ASP A 46 -6.65 12.16 0.43
N CYS A 47 -7.70 12.80 0.94
CA CYS A 47 -8.78 12.20 1.71
C CYS A 47 -9.99 12.05 0.78
N VAL A 48 -10.40 10.81 0.48
CA VAL A 48 -11.44 10.56 -0.54
C VAL A 48 -12.54 9.64 -0.02
N VAL A 49 -13.73 9.79 -0.60
CA VAL A 49 -14.91 8.96 -0.27
C VAL A 49 -14.78 7.55 -0.83
N SER A 50 -14.14 7.41 -2.00
CA SER A 50 -13.87 6.14 -2.68
C SER A 50 -12.46 6.16 -3.26
N CYS A 51 -11.78 5.02 -3.22
CA CYS A 51 -10.44 4.87 -3.77
C CYS A 51 -10.33 3.55 -4.55
N VAL A 52 -9.69 3.60 -5.71
CA VAL A 52 -9.45 2.42 -6.56
C VAL A 52 -7.96 2.38 -6.88
N GLU A 53 -7.30 1.30 -6.50
CA GLU A 53 -5.90 1.08 -6.83
C GLU A 53 -5.73 0.93 -8.34
N LYS A 54 -4.68 1.58 -8.87
CA LYS A 54 -4.35 1.54 -10.30
C LYS A 54 -2.84 1.61 -10.45
N ASP A 55 -2.30 0.82 -11.35
CA ASP A 55 -0.92 0.95 -11.80
C ASP A 55 -0.90 0.99 -13.32
N ARG A 56 -0.49 2.13 -13.86
CA ARG A 56 -0.35 2.40 -15.29
C ARG A 56 1.06 2.90 -15.60
N VAL A 57 2.04 2.50 -14.79
CA VAL A 57 3.44 2.87 -15.02
C VAL A 57 4.03 1.93 -16.07
N HIS A 58 4.56 2.51 -17.15
CA HIS A 58 5.25 1.80 -18.22
C HIS A 58 6.49 2.60 -18.64
N ASN A 59 7.64 1.93 -18.79
CA ASN A 59 8.93 2.58 -19.10
C ASN A 59 9.21 3.81 -18.19
N SER A 60 8.99 3.63 -16.88
CA SER A 60 9.22 4.65 -15.85
C SER A 60 8.40 5.93 -16.00
N GLN A 61 7.29 5.87 -16.74
CA GLN A 61 6.34 6.97 -16.90
C GLN A 61 4.92 6.48 -16.67
N GLY A 62 4.05 7.37 -16.21
CA GLY A 62 2.63 7.08 -16.01
C GLY A 62 2.19 7.33 -14.58
N MET A 63 1.12 6.64 -14.18
CA MET A 63 0.43 6.95 -12.94
C MET A 63 0.21 5.70 -12.10
N LYS A 64 0.47 5.82 -10.79
CA LYS A 64 0.13 4.82 -9.79
C LYS A 64 -0.78 5.44 -8.72
N THR A 65 -1.79 4.71 -8.30
CA THR A 65 -2.71 5.09 -7.21
C THR A 65 -2.69 3.99 -6.17
N GLU A 66 -2.37 4.37 -4.93
CA GLU A 66 -2.40 3.50 -3.75
C GLU A 66 -3.49 3.99 -2.79
N CYS A 67 -4.19 3.04 -2.17
CA CYS A 67 -5.33 3.30 -1.29
C CYS A 67 -5.13 2.60 0.05
N CYS A 68 -5.52 3.23 1.15
CA CYS A 68 -5.50 2.59 2.45
C CYS A 68 -6.59 3.15 3.39
N THR A 69 -6.94 2.39 4.43
CA THR A 69 -8.11 2.64 5.30
C THR A 69 -7.77 2.72 6.78
N THR A 70 -6.51 3.01 7.14
CA THR A 70 -6.08 3.18 8.54
C THR A 70 -5.58 4.61 8.77
N ASN A 71 -5.58 5.06 10.03
CA ASN A 71 -5.17 6.43 10.35
C ASN A 71 -3.74 6.71 9.88
N LEU A 72 -3.58 7.79 9.11
CA LEU A 72 -2.31 8.31 8.60
C LEU A 72 -1.48 7.25 7.84
N CYS A 73 -2.17 6.33 7.16
CA CYS A 73 -1.57 5.19 6.45
C CYS A 73 -0.87 5.53 5.15
N ASN A 74 -0.93 6.78 4.70
CA ASN A 74 -0.38 7.24 3.44
C ASN A 74 0.91 8.07 3.57
N PRO A 75 1.95 7.72 4.36
CA PRO A 75 3.21 8.46 4.39
C PRO A 75 4.11 8.19 3.18
N ALA A 76 3.76 7.24 2.29
CA ALA A 76 4.57 6.85 1.11
C ALA A 76 6.09 6.83 1.33
N THR A 77 6.57 5.74 1.92
CA THR A 77 7.94 5.30 1.68
C THR A 77 7.95 4.53 0.36
N THR A 78 8.79 4.91 -0.58
CA THR A 78 9.15 4.08 -1.73
C THR A 78 9.64 2.73 -1.22
N ALA A 79 8.76 1.73 -1.11
CA ALA A 79 9.12 0.38 -0.72
C ALA A 79 8.28 -0.63 -1.51
N THR A 80 8.98 -1.23 -2.47
CA THR A 80 8.77 -2.49 -3.19
C THR A 80 7.78 -3.46 -2.51
N PRO A 81 6.89 -4.14 -3.25
CA PRO A 81 5.89 -5.04 -2.67
C PRO A 81 6.55 -6.16 -1.86
N SER A 82 6.25 -6.21 -0.56
CA SER A 82 6.58 -7.35 0.29
C SER A 82 5.76 -8.56 -0.14
N ARG A 83 6.38 -9.53 -0.82
CA ARG A 83 5.83 -10.88 -0.98
C ARG A 83 5.63 -11.50 0.40
N ARG A 84 4.40 -11.51 0.91
CA ARG A 84 4.07 -12.35 2.06
C ARG A 84 3.88 -13.78 1.54
N ILE A 85 4.91 -14.60 1.71
CA ILE A 85 4.82 -16.04 1.52
C ILE A 85 3.90 -16.55 2.63
N LEU A 86 2.71 -17.04 2.26
CA LEU A 86 1.90 -17.86 3.18
C LEU A 86 2.68 -19.14 3.47
N ALA A 87 3.25 -19.25 4.68
CA ALA A 87 3.68 -20.53 5.19
C ALA A 87 2.42 -21.35 5.48
N THR A 88 2.08 -22.27 4.58
CA THR A 88 1.05 -23.28 4.84
C THR A 88 1.53 -24.16 5.99
N ALA A 89 0.84 -24.09 7.13
CA ALA A 89 1.01 -25.06 8.21
C ALA A 89 0.58 -26.44 7.68
N GLY A 90 1.56 -27.29 7.38
CA GLY A 90 1.33 -28.70 7.06
C GLY A 90 0.81 -29.41 8.29
N LEU A 91 -0.47 -29.75 8.28
CA LEU A 91 -1.13 -30.59 9.28
C LEU A 91 -0.61 -32.03 9.11
N LEU A 92 0.42 -32.43 9.85
CA LEU A 92 0.83 -33.84 9.96
C LEU A 92 -0.13 -34.54 10.93
N MET A 93 -1.19 -35.13 10.40
CA MET A 93 -2.03 -36.08 11.12
C MET A 93 -1.32 -37.44 11.16
N SER A 94 -0.79 -37.78 12.32
CA SER A 94 -0.30 -39.12 12.67
C SER A 94 -1.48 -40.07 12.88
N LEU A 95 -1.57 -41.19 12.14
CA LEU A 95 -2.33 -42.40 12.54
C LEU A 95 -1.54 -43.64 12.06
N ILE A 96 -0.68 -44.20 12.92
CA ILE A 96 -0.89 -45.41 13.74
C ILE A 96 -0.88 -46.73 12.93
N SER A 97 0.26 -47.41 13.05
CA SER A 97 0.51 -48.87 13.19
C SER A 97 -0.66 -49.85 12.97
N SER A 98 -0.48 -50.82 12.07
CA SER A 98 -0.90 -52.23 12.25
C SER A 98 -0.23 -53.15 11.22
N LYS A 99 0.26 -54.29 11.73
CA LYS A 99 0.96 -55.41 11.08
C LYS A 99 0.21 -56.03 9.87
N SER A 100 0.95 -56.60 8.91
CA SER A 100 0.98 -58.06 8.59
C SER A 100 1.53 -58.39 7.19
N LEU A 101 2.25 -59.52 7.10
CA LEU A 101 2.64 -60.33 5.91
C LEU A 101 3.77 -59.71 5.06
N LEU A 102 4.94 -60.34 4.88
CA LEU A 102 5.25 -61.75 4.63
C LEU A 102 6.59 -62.15 5.28
#